data_AF-A0A1F6C2V6-F1
#
_entry.id   AF-A0A1F6C2V6-F1
#
_cell.length_a   1.000
_cell.length_b   1.000
_cell.length_c   1.000
_cell.angle_alpha   90.00
_cell.angle_beta   90.00
_cell.angle_gamma   90.00
#
_symmetry.space_group_name_H-M   'P 1'
#
loop_
_entity.id
_entity.type
_entity.pdbx_description
1 polymer ?
#
loop_
_entity_poly.entity_id
_entity_poly.type
_entity_poly.pdbx_seq_one_letter_code
_entity_poly.pdbx_strand_id
1 'polypeptide(L)'
;MKKSKLTLAEHDVIAISSKVVSIWQGRCVPHVREEKDDLIKKEADWYLERDQTPGGAVIHTIKNNVLLPGAGVDPFGGWYVLLPQNPKETAEELLAWFKKAYDVKDLYLVITDSKSAPLRRGVTGYAVSWAGFEPLFDNRHRKDLLGADSGGSQVNVPDSLAAAAVLAMGEANEQTPLVRMRGVPYVSEVRAKREARFNEFEISKEEDMYAPFLKANWKRNK
;
A
#
# COMPACT_ATOMS: atom_id res chain seq x y z
N MET A 1 16.34 5.93 -24.45
CA MET A 1 15.74 6.30 -23.12
C MET A 1 16.07 7.76 -22.83
N LYS A 2 15.09 8.59 -22.48
CA LYS A 2 15.36 9.97 -22.01
C LYS A 2 16.08 9.88 -20.65
N LYS A 3 17.13 10.68 -20.42
CA LYS A 3 17.76 10.77 -19.10
C LYS A 3 16.73 11.28 -18.09
N SER A 4 16.63 10.60 -16.95
CA SER A 4 15.79 11.04 -15.83
C SER A 4 16.26 12.41 -15.34
N LYS A 5 15.31 13.31 -15.05
CA LYS A 5 15.58 14.60 -14.37
C LYS A 5 15.36 14.50 -12.85
N LEU A 6 15.17 13.28 -12.32
CA LEU A 6 14.97 13.08 -10.90
C LEU A 6 16.23 13.49 -10.13
N THR A 7 16.03 14.30 -9.10
CA THR A 7 17.06 14.65 -8.11
C THR A 7 16.51 14.34 -6.75
N LEU A 8 17.30 13.67 -5.91
CA LEU A 8 16.97 13.33 -4.54
C LEU A 8 17.84 14.14 -3.58
N ALA A 9 17.26 14.49 -2.44
CA ALA A 9 17.93 15.14 -1.32
C ALA A 9 17.59 14.38 -0.04
N GLU A 10 18.32 14.70 1.03
CA GLU A 10 18.06 14.12 2.35
C GLU A 10 16.59 14.33 2.76
N HIS A 11 16.03 13.27 3.34
CA HIS A 11 14.66 13.11 3.79
C HIS A 11 13.58 13.12 2.69
N ASP A 12 13.95 12.99 1.43
CA ASP A 12 12.96 12.75 0.37
C ASP A 12 12.30 11.36 0.54
N VAL A 13 11.00 11.31 0.28
CA VAL A 13 10.24 10.07 0.15
C VAL A 13 10.02 9.76 -1.33
N ILE A 14 10.44 8.57 -1.76
CA ILE A 14 10.16 8.04 -3.10
C ILE A 14 8.93 7.13 -3.03
N ALA A 15 7.88 7.48 -3.76
CA ALA A 15 6.75 6.59 -4.00
C ALA A 15 6.90 5.94 -5.38
N ILE A 16 6.69 4.63 -5.46
CA ILE A 16 6.74 3.86 -6.70
C ILE A 16 5.50 2.99 -6.84
N SER A 17 4.87 2.95 -8.02
CA SER A 17 3.68 2.12 -8.22
C SER A 17 4.00 0.64 -8.17
N SER A 18 3.12 -0.15 -7.54
CA SER A 18 3.21 -1.61 -7.44
C SER A 18 3.32 -2.22 -8.84
N LYS A 19 2.57 -1.69 -9.82
CA LYS A 19 2.55 -2.17 -11.20
C LYS A 19 3.94 -2.19 -11.85
N VAL A 20 4.75 -1.14 -11.72
CA VAL A 20 6.10 -1.15 -12.33
C VAL A 20 7.06 -2.06 -11.57
N VAL A 21 6.90 -2.18 -10.25
CA VAL A 21 7.67 -3.13 -9.43
C VAL A 21 7.33 -4.56 -9.83
N SER A 22 6.05 -4.89 -9.97
CA SER A 22 5.56 -6.20 -10.43
C SER A 22 6.04 -6.56 -11.83
N ILE A 23 6.01 -5.60 -12.76
CA ILE A 23 6.54 -5.81 -14.11
C ILE A 23 8.05 -6.11 -14.05
N TRP A 24 8.80 -5.36 -13.25
CA TRP A 24 10.24 -5.60 -13.05
C TRP A 24 10.51 -6.99 -12.46
N GLN A 25 9.67 -7.47 -11.55
CA GLN A 25 9.74 -8.81 -10.96
C GLN A 25 9.20 -9.93 -11.88
N GLY A 26 8.71 -9.62 -13.09
CA GLY A 26 8.11 -10.61 -13.98
C GLY A 26 6.76 -11.17 -13.50
N ARG A 27 6.04 -10.43 -12.63
CA ARG A 27 4.74 -10.80 -12.07
C ARG A 27 3.58 -10.55 -13.04
N CYS A 28 3.77 -10.90 -14.30
CA CYS A 28 2.78 -10.77 -15.37
C CYS A 28 2.35 -12.15 -15.86
N VAL A 29 1.03 -12.39 -15.93
CA VAL A 29 0.46 -13.64 -16.43
C VAL A 29 -0.49 -13.36 -17.61
N PRO A 30 -0.62 -14.24 -18.60
CA PRO A 30 -1.51 -14.00 -19.75
C PRO A 30 -2.96 -13.75 -19.33
N HIS A 31 -3.64 -12.85 -20.04
CA HIS A 31 -5.03 -12.49 -19.78
C HIS A 31 -6.01 -13.54 -20.35
N VAL A 32 -6.27 -14.60 -19.59
CA VAL A 32 -7.32 -15.60 -19.89
C VAL A 32 -8.51 -15.33 -18.98
N ARG A 33 -9.63 -14.87 -19.55
CA ARG A 33 -10.77 -14.37 -18.77
C ARG A 33 -11.44 -15.46 -17.95
N GLU A 34 -11.56 -16.68 -18.47
CA GLU A 34 -12.15 -17.80 -17.73
C GLU A 34 -11.39 -18.15 -16.43
N GLU A 35 -10.12 -17.73 -16.32
CA GLU A 35 -9.24 -18.08 -15.19
C GLU A 35 -9.03 -16.92 -14.20
N LYS A 36 -9.60 -15.73 -14.44
CA LYS A 36 -9.33 -14.55 -13.59
C LYS A 36 -9.74 -14.79 -12.13
N ASP A 37 -10.90 -15.40 -11.92
CA ASP A 37 -11.40 -15.65 -10.57
C ASP A 37 -10.53 -16.66 -9.82
N ASP A 38 -10.06 -17.70 -10.50
CA ASP A 38 -9.15 -18.69 -9.92
C ASP A 38 -7.77 -18.08 -9.61
N LEU A 39 -7.28 -17.21 -10.50
CA LEU A 39 -6.07 -16.44 -10.26
C LEU A 39 -6.21 -15.51 -9.04
N ILE A 40 -7.32 -14.77 -8.93
CA ILE A 40 -7.61 -13.93 -7.76
C ILE A 40 -7.61 -14.77 -6.48
N LYS A 41 -8.29 -15.93 -6.48
CA LYS A 41 -8.35 -16.82 -5.32
C LYS A 41 -6.98 -17.35 -4.93
N LYS A 42 -6.15 -17.69 -5.93
CA LYS A 42 -4.77 -18.16 -5.73
C LYS A 42 -3.86 -17.09 -5.12
N GLU A 43 -4.04 -15.83 -5.49
CA GLU A 43 -3.22 -14.73 -4.97
C GLU A 43 -3.71 -14.20 -3.62
N ALA A 44 -5.00 -14.34 -3.31
CA ALA A 44 -5.58 -13.88 -2.05
C ALA A 44 -5.17 -14.75 -0.84
N ASP A 45 -5.07 -14.14 0.34
CA ASP A 45 -4.91 -14.89 1.60
C ASP A 45 -6.29 -15.34 2.11
N TRP A 46 -7.30 -14.47 1.94
CA TRP A 46 -8.71 -14.78 2.15
C TRP A 46 -9.56 -14.22 1.01
N TYR A 47 -10.66 -14.88 0.68
CA TYR A 47 -11.60 -14.39 -0.33
C TYR A 47 -13.07 -14.66 0.00
N LEU A 48 -13.96 -13.81 -0.52
CA LEU A 48 -15.40 -13.99 -0.61
C LEU A 48 -15.79 -14.15 -2.06
N GLU A 49 -16.59 -15.18 -2.34
CA GLU A 49 -17.04 -15.51 -3.69
C GLU A 49 -17.97 -14.42 -4.26
N ARG A 50 -18.07 -14.35 -5.60
CA ARG A 50 -18.88 -13.33 -6.28
C ARG A 50 -20.34 -13.35 -5.83
N ASP A 51 -20.93 -14.54 -5.66
CA ASP A 51 -22.32 -14.73 -5.23
C ASP A 51 -22.61 -14.16 -3.84
N GLN A 52 -21.57 -13.89 -3.05
CA GLN A 52 -21.66 -13.23 -1.75
C GLN A 52 -21.49 -11.70 -1.83
N THR A 53 -21.29 -11.14 -3.01
CA THR A 53 -21.07 -9.71 -3.22
C THR A 53 -22.24 -9.07 -3.98
N PRO A 54 -22.54 -7.77 -3.75
CA PRO A 54 -23.61 -7.09 -4.46
C PRO A 54 -23.48 -7.21 -5.99
N GLY A 55 -24.45 -7.89 -6.61
CA GLY A 55 -24.52 -8.10 -8.05
C GLY A 55 -23.39 -8.94 -8.65
N GLY A 56 -22.61 -9.68 -7.85
CA GLY A 56 -21.50 -10.50 -8.37
C GLY A 56 -20.34 -9.70 -8.96
N ALA A 57 -20.24 -8.41 -8.64
CA ALA A 57 -19.36 -7.47 -9.33
C ALA A 57 -17.87 -7.80 -9.15
N VAL A 58 -17.47 -8.28 -7.97
CA VAL A 58 -16.06 -8.55 -7.63
C VAL A 58 -15.93 -9.77 -6.72
N ILE A 59 -14.73 -10.35 -6.67
CA ILE A 59 -14.32 -11.20 -5.54
C ILE A 59 -13.68 -10.27 -4.51
N HIS A 60 -14.24 -10.19 -3.30
CA HIS A 60 -13.57 -9.47 -2.22
C HIS A 60 -12.45 -10.34 -1.65
N THR A 61 -11.31 -9.74 -1.35
CA THR A 61 -10.11 -10.45 -0.91
C THR A 61 -9.46 -9.72 0.25
N ILE A 62 -8.82 -10.46 1.14
CA ILE A 62 -7.80 -9.91 2.04
C ILE A 62 -6.46 -10.41 1.50
N LYS A 63 -5.55 -9.48 1.22
CA LYS A 63 -4.18 -9.76 0.79
C LYS A 63 -3.23 -8.86 1.55
N ASN A 64 -2.23 -9.45 2.19
CA ASN A 64 -1.23 -8.72 2.99
C ASN A 64 -1.90 -7.79 4.03
N ASN A 65 -2.92 -8.29 4.74
CA ASN A 65 -3.76 -7.54 5.68
C ASN A 65 -4.53 -6.34 5.10
N VAL A 66 -4.68 -6.24 3.77
CA VAL A 66 -5.49 -5.21 3.11
C VAL A 66 -6.73 -5.82 2.47
N LEU A 67 -7.90 -5.23 2.75
CA LEU A 67 -9.15 -5.54 2.06
C LEU A 67 -9.14 -4.92 0.66
N LEU A 68 -9.20 -5.77 -0.37
CA LEU A 68 -9.09 -5.40 -1.78
C LEU A 68 -10.21 -6.06 -2.62
N PRO A 69 -10.63 -5.45 -3.73
CA PRO A 69 -11.28 -6.17 -4.81
C PRO A 69 -10.21 -6.93 -5.62
N GLY A 70 -10.37 -8.24 -5.78
CA GLY A 70 -9.59 -9.02 -6.75
C GLY A 70 -8.10 -9.19 -6.43
N ALA A 71 -7.69 -9.17 -5.16
CA ALA A 71 -6.31 -9.42 -4.69
C ALA A 71 -5.23 -8.51 -5.32
N GLY A 72 -5.60 -7.33 -5.84
CA GLY A 72 -4.67 -6.47 -6.59
C GLY A 72 -4.28 -7.02 -7.97
N VAL A 73 -5.05 -7.98 -8.51
CA VAL A 73 -4.88 -8.49 -9.88
C VAL A 73 -5.47 -7.49 -10.87
N ASP A 74 -4.59 -6.81 -11.60
CA ASP A 74 -4.96 -5.70 -12.47
C ASP A 74 -4.70 -6.01 -13.96
N PRO A 75 -5.66 -5.81 -14.88
CA PRO A 75 -5.42 -5.96 -16.31
C PRO A 75 -4.39 -4.95 -16.86
N PHE A 76 -3.54 -5.42 -17.76
CA PHE A 76 -2.59 -4.60 -18.51
C PHE A 76 -2.41 -5.15 -19.94
N GLY A 77 -3.17 -4.62 -20.89
CA GLY A 77 -3.20 -5.13 -22.26
C GLY A 77 -3.63 -6.59 -22.30
N GLY A 78 -2.80 -7.47 -22.88
CA GLY A 78 -3.01 -8.92 -22.93
C GLY A 78 -2.55 -9.68 -21.68
N TRP A 79 -2.29 -9.00 -20.57
CA TRP A 79 -1.76 -9.59 -19.33
C TRP A 79 -2.60 -9.20 -18.10
N TYR A 80 -2.46 -9.96 -17.03
CA TYR A 80 -2.73 -9.53 -15.66
C TYR A 80 -1.41 -9.27 -14.96
N VAL A 81 -1.35 -8.17 -14.21
CA VAL A 81 -0.24 -7.85 -13.31
C VAL A 81 -0.67 -8.21 -11.90
N LEU A 82 0.13 -9.02 -11.23
CA LEU A 82 -0.10 -9.42 -9.84
C LEU A 82 0.62 -8.46 -8.90
N LEU A 83 0.25 -8.44 -7.61
CA LEU A 83 1.02 -7.67 -6.63
C LEU A 83 2.50 -8.14 -6.56
N PRO A 84 3.42 -7.24 -6.15
CA PRO A 84 4.83 -7.58 -5.99
C PRO A 84 5.01 -8.76 -5.04
N GLN A 85 5.95 -9.64 -5.38
CA GLN A 85 6.39 -10.69 -4.47
C GLN A 85 7.32 -10.09 -3.42
N ASN A 86 7.18 -10.53 -2.16
CA ASN A 86 8.03 -10.10 -1.04
C ASN A 86 8.17 -8.55 -1.00
N PRO A 87 7.04 -7.81 -0.89
CA PRO A 87 7.04 -6.37 -1.13
C PRO A 87 7.86 -5.59 -0.09
N LYS A 88 8.04 -6.14 1.12
CA LYS A 88 8.87 -5.56 2.18
C LYS A 88 10.35 -5.60 1.83
N GLU A 89 10.84 -6.78 1.48
CA GLU A 89 12.22 -7.01 1.03
C GLU A 89 12.50 -6.17 -0.23
N THR A 90 11.52 -6.10 -1.12
CA THR A 90 11.60 -5.28 -2.34
C THR A 90 11.70 -3.79 -2.03
N ALA A 91 10.95 -3.28 -1.06
CA ALA A 91 11.03 -1.88 -0.66
C ALA A 91 12.40 -1.54 -0.07
N GLU A 92 12.97 -2.44 0.74
CA GLU A 92 14.32 -2.30 1.30
C GLU A 92 15.40 -2.33 0.20
N GLU A 93 15.29 -3.25 -0.76
CA GLU A 93 16.20 -3.35 -1.92
C GLU A 93 16.16 -2.08 -2.76
N LEU A 94 14.97 -1.62 -3.14
CA LEU A 94 14.80 -0.40 -3.93
C LEU A 94 15.33 0.82 -3.17
N LEU A 95 15.07 0.91 -1.87
CA LEU A 95 15.57 2.01 -1.04
C LEU A 95 17.11 2.02 -1.02
N ALA A 96 17.73 0.86 -0.79
CA ALA A 96 19.19 0.75 -0.81
C ALA A 96 19.77 1.14 -2.18
N TRP A 97 19.09 0.75 -3.27
CA TRP A 97 19.46 1.14 -4.62
C TRP A 97 19.37 2.67 -4.82
N PHE A 98 18.27 3.32 -4.41
CA PHE A 98 18.13 4.78 -4.53
C PHE A 98 19.20 5.53 -3.73
N LYS A 99 19.48 5.10 -2.49
CA LYS A 99 20.53 5.71 -1.66
C LYS A 99 21.89 5.65 -2.35
N LYS A 100 22.25 4.48 -2.90
CA LYS A 100 23.51 4.29 -3.62
C LYS A 100 23.57 5.05 -4.94
N ALA A 101 22.49 5.02 -5.74
CA ALA A 101 22.46 5.59 -7.08
C ALA A 101 22.48 7.12 -7.08
N TYR A 102 21.95 7.75 -6.04
CA TYR A 102 21.85 9.21 -5.90
C TYR A 102 22.81 9.80 -4.86
N ASP A 103 23.60 8.97 -4.17
CA ASP A 103 24.51 9.38 -3.08
C ASP A 103 23.82 10.18 -1.96
N VAL A 104 22.66 9.68 -1.50
CA VAL A 104 21.86 10.28 -0.42
C VAL A 104 21.63 9.25 0.68
N LYS A 105 21.84 9.60 1.95
CA LYS A 105 21.86 8.63 3.05
C LYS A 105 20.49 8.39 3.66
N ASP A 106 19.74 9.45 3.91
CA ASP A 106 18.43 9.41 4.57
C ASP A 106 17.33 9.60 3.52
N LEU A 107 16.97 8.48 2.89
CA LEU A 107 15.82 8.39 2.00
C LEU A 107 14.78 7.44 2.59
N TYR A 108 13.56 7.59 2.11
CA TYR A 108 12.40 6.79 2.46
C TYR A 108 11.70 6.29 1.21
N LEU A 109 11.06 5.13 1.29
CA LEU A 109 10.39 4.56 0.12
C LEU A 109 9.01 4.01 0.48
N VAL A 110 8.04 4.20 -0.39
CA VAL A 110 6.72 3.57 -0.32
C VAL A 110 6.37 2.96 -1.68
N ILE A 111 5.99 1.68 -1.69
CA ILE A 111 5.40 1.02 -2.84
C ILE A 111 3.88 1.20 -2.73
N THR A 112 3.27 1.78 -3.75
CA THR A 112 1.87 2.21 -3.70
C THR A 112 1.03 1.40 -4.67
N ASP A 113 -0.22 1.14 -4.31
CA ASP A 113 -1.25 0.66 -5.23
C ASP A 113 -2.56 1.38 -4.91
N SER A 114 -3.61 1.19 -5.71
CA SER A 114 -4.90 1.83 -5.49
C SER A 114 -5.94 0.82 -5.01
N LYS A 115 -6.83 1.26 -4.12
CA LYS A 115 -7.94 0.45 -3.62
C LYS A 115 -9.22 1.25 -3.49
N SER A 116 -10.35 0.55 -3.55
CA SER A 116 -11.64 1.11 -3.18
C SER A 116 -11.76 1.28 -1.67
N ALA A 117 -12.55 2.26 -1.22
CA ALA A 117 -12.92 2.42 0.18
C ALA A 117 -14.38 2.03 0.41
N PRO A 118 -14.72 1.37 1.54
CA PRO A 118 -16.12 1.12 1.91
C PRO A 118 -16.94 2.41 1.90
N LEU A 119 -18.15 2.33 1.35
CA LEU A 119 -19.14 3.42 1.30
C LEU A 119 -18.72 4.67 0.51
N ARG A 120 -17.65 4.62 -0.29
CA ARG A 120 -17.23 5.71 -1.19
C ARG A 120 -16.96 5.19 -2.60
N ARG A 121 -17.31 5.99 -3.61
CA ARG A 121 -16.96 5.71 -5.01
C ARG A 121 -15.56 6.26 -5.32
N GLY A 122 -14.90 5.60 -6.26
CA GLY A 122 -13.52 5.91 -6.65
C GLY A 122 -12.50 5.07 -5.89
N VAL A 123 -11.24 5.19 -6.31
CA VAL A 123 -10.08 4.54 -5.69
C VAL A 123 -9.19 5.60 -5.05
N THR A 124 -8.41 5.18 -4.06
CA THR A 124 -7.37 5.97 -3.41
C THR A 124 -6.12 5.12 -3.23
N GLY A 125 -4.96 5.76 -3.22
CA GLY A 125 -3.70 5.08 -2.94
C GLY A 125 -3.64 4.46 -1.54
N TYR A 126 -2.97 3.31 -1.44
CA TYR A 126 -2.56 2.67 -0.21
C TYR A 126 -1.14 2.12 -0.35
N ALA A 127 -0.46 1.91 0.76
CA ALA A 127 0.88 1.36 0.75
C ALA A 127 0.84 -0.17 0.69
N VAL A 128 1.40 -0.73 -0.37
CA VAL A 128 1.68 -2.18 -0.45
C VAL A 128 2.85 -2.53 0.47
N SER A 129 3.85 -1.65 0.54
CA SER A 129 4.96 -1.75 1.49
C SER A 129 5.73 -0.44 1.57
N TRP A 130 6.66 -0.32 2.53
CA TRP A 130 7.49 0.85 2.75
C TRP A 130 8.83 0.47 3.38
N ALA A 131 9.81 1.37 3.28
CA ALA A 131 11.13 1.20 3.86
C ALA A 131 11.72 2.52 4.35
N GLY A 132 12.54 2.45 5.40
CA GLY A 132 13.33 3.56 5.92
C GLY A 132 12.65 4.40 7.00
N PHE A 133 11.36 4.19 7.30
CA PHE A 133 10.62 4.96 8.32
C PHE A 133 9.64 4.09 9.12
N GLU A 134 9.21 4.62 10.27
CA GLU A 134 8.17 3.98 11.08
C GLU A 134 6.78 4.28 10.51
N PRO A 135 5.90 3.28 10.39
CA PRO A 135 4.62 3.47 9.71
C PRO A 135 3.59 4.24 10.55
N LEU A 136 3.75 4.29 11.87
CA LEU A 136 2.82 4.95 12.78
C LEU A 136 3.50 6.11 13.51
N PHE A 137 2.90 7.29 13.42
CA PHE A 137 3.27 8.44 14.24
C PHE A 137 2.23 8.65 15.34
N ASP A 138 2.64 8.57 16.61
CA ASP A 138 1.72 8.54 17.75
C ASP A 138 1.43 9.93 18.31
N ASN A 139 0.24 10.47 18.06
CA ASN A 139 -0.21 11.72 18.65
C ASN A 139 -0.97 11.55 19.98
N ARG A 140 -1.21 10.34 20.47
CA ARG A 140 -2.05 10.11 21.68
C ARG A 140 -1.53 10.81 22.93
N HIS A 141 -0.22 11.03 22.98
CA HIS A 141 0.46 11.67 24.11
C HIS A 141 0.67 13.18 23.92
N ARG A 142 0.21 13.75 22.79
CA ARG A 142 0.37 15.19 22.53
C ARG A 142 -0.74 15.99 23.19
N LYS A 143 -0.40 17.21 23.58
CA LYS A 143 -1.38 18.20 24.01
C LYS A 143 -2.00 18.88 22.78
N ASP A 144 -3.29 19.22 22.90
CA ASP A 144 -3.97 20.04 21.92
C ASP A 144 -3.53 21.52 22.01
N LEU A 145 -4.13 22.38 21.17
CA LEU A 145 -3.82 23.82 21.14
C LEU A 145 -4.16 24.55 22.45
N LEU A 146 -4.99 23.96 23.32
CA LEU A 146 -5.41 24.53 24.60
C LEU A 146 -4.65 23.90 25.78
N GLY A 147 -3.69 23.02 25.52
CA GLY A 147 -2.87 22.35 26.53
C GLY A 147 -3.54 21.13 27.19
N ALA A 148 -4.72 20.70 26.72
CA ALA A 148 -5.37 19.49 27.19
C ALA A 148 -4.76 18.24 26.52
N ASP A 149 -4.84 17.08 27.18
CA ASP A 149 -4.48 15.82 26.53
C ASP A 149 -5.39 15.60 25.33
N SER A 150 -4.80 15.55 24.13
CA SER A 150 -5.59 15.44 22.90
C SER A 150 -6.30 14.09 22.77
N GLY A 151 -5.82 13.06 23.48
CA GLY A 151 -6.23 11.67 23.26
C GLY A 151 -6.12 11.25 21.79
N GLY A 152 -5.24 11.92 21.04
CA GLY A 152 -5.23 11.97 19.57
C GLY A 152 -5.07 10.61 18.89
N SER A 153 -4.98 10.60 17.56
CA SER A 153 -4.83 9.34 16.81
C SER A 153 -3.35 9.01 16.54
N GLN A 154 -3.11 7.77 16.15
CA GLN A 154 -1.90 7.44 15.40
C GLN A 154 -2.12 7.79 13.92
N VAL A 155 -1.16 8.44 13.30
CA VAL A 155 -1.16 8.69 11.87
C VAL A 155 -0.61 7.46 11.17
N ASN A 156 -1.39 6.89 10.26
CA ASN A 156 -0.92 5.91 9.29
C ASN A 156 -0.14 6.66 8.20
N VAL A 157 1.17 6.79 8.42
CA VAL A 157 2.09 7.51 7.54
C VAL A 157 2.16 6.89 6.14
N PRO A 158 2.33 5.56 5.95
CA PRO A 158 2.53 4.99 4.63
C PRO A 158 1.28 5.11 3.75
N ASP A 159 0.07 4.89 4.27
CA ASP A 159 -1.15 5.08 3.47
C ASP A 159 -1.42 6.56 3.17
N SER A 160 -1.07 7.47 4.08
CA SER A 160 -1.16 8.92 3.83
C SER A 160 -0.26 9.34 2.66
N LEU A 161 0.97 8.81 2.64
CA LEU A 161 1.92 9.03 1.55
C LEU A 161 1.45 8.41 0.24
N ALA A 162 0.93 7.18 0.30
CA ALA A 162 0.44 6.48 -0.87
C ALA A 162 -0.77 7.19 -1.49
N ALA A 163 -1.71 7.68 -0.68
CA ALA A 163 -2.86 8.43 -1.16
C ALA A 163 -2.44 9.71 -1.91
N ALA A 164 -1.48 10.47 -1.37
CA ALA A 164 -0.96 11.67 -2.02
C ALA A 164 -0.16 11.34 -3.30
N ALA A 165 0.66 10.30 -3.26
CA ALA A 165 1.47 9.88 -4.40
C ALA A 165 0.61 9.38 -5.56
N VAL A 166 -0.34 8.49 -5.31
CA VAL A 166 -1.23 7.93 -6.34
C VAL A 166 -2.06 9.01 -7.03
N LEU A 167 -2.55 10.01 -6.27
CA LEU A 167 -3.21 11.18 -6.87
C LEU A 167 -2.31 11.93 -7.87
N ALA A 168 -1.01 12.05 -7.56
CA ALA A 168 -0.04 12.70 -8.45
C ALA A 168 0.44 11.80 -9.60
N MET A 169 0.44 10.48 -9.42
CA MET A 169 0.79 9.50 -10.47
C MET A 169 -0.27 9.44 -11.57
N GLY A 170 -1.55 9.60 -11.20
CA GLY A 170 -2.68 9.25 -12.06
C GLY A 170 -2.97 7.74 -12.03
N GLU A 171 -4.13 7.36 -12.57
CA GLU A 171 -4.64 5.97 -12.53
C GLU A 171 -4.72 5.33 -13.92
N ALA A 172 -4.20 6.00 -14.95
CA ALA A 172 -4.34 5.59 -16.34
C ALA A 172 -3.00 5.67 -17.10
N ASN A 173 -2.97 6.41 -18.21
CA ASN A 173 -1.85 6.48 -19.13
C ASN A 173 -0.99 7.73 -18.94
N GLU A 174 -1.03 8.37 -17.76
CA GLU A 174 -0.21 9.53 -17.41
C GLU A 174 1.29 9.20 -17.37
N GLN A 175 1.64 7.91 -17.35
CA GLN A 175 3.03 7.41 -17.41
C GLN A 175 3.93 7.98 -16.32
N THR A 176 3.37 8.22 -15.12
CA THR A 176 4.09 8.80 -13.97
C THR A 176 4.09 7.79 -12.80
N PRO A 177 4.80 6.65 -12.89
CA PRO A 177 4.76 5.61 -11.87
C PRO A 177 5.65 5.89 -10.65
N LEU A 178 6.30 7.05 -10.60
CA LEU A 178 7.23 7.44 -9.54
C LEU A 178 6.96 8.88 -9.13
N VAL A 179 6.84 9.12 -7.83
CA VAL A 179 6.64 10.44 -7.23
C VAL A 179 7.70 10.68 -6.17
N ARG A 180 8.27 11.88 -6.15
CA ARG A 180 9.15 12.35 -5.07
C ARG A 180 8.38 13.33 -4.20
N MET A 181 8.33 13.07 -2.90
CA MET A 181 7.74 13.95 -1.90
C MET A 181 8.85 14.52 -1.01
N ARG A 182 8.81 15.82 -0.76
CA ARG A 182 9.81 16.56 0.02
C ARG A 182 9.14 17.39 1.10
N GLY A 183 9.79 17.52 2.26
CA GLY A 183 9.23 18.24 3.40
C GLY A 183 8.06 17.49 4.04
N VAL A 184 8.12 16.16 4.01
CA VAL A 184 7.07 15.31 4.57
C VAL A 184 7.21 15.26 6.08
N PRO A 185 6.17 15.65 6.86
CA PRO A 185 6.21 15.56 8.32
C PRO A 185 6.18 14.09 8.78
N TYR A 186 6.53 13.85 10.05
CA TYR A 186 6.43 12.54 10.72
C TYR A 186 7.41 11.45 10.28
N VAL A 187 7.88 11.45 9.02
CA VAL A 187 8.72 10.38 8.46
C VAL A 187 10.10 10.30 9.13
N SER A 188 10.66 11.46 9.49
CA SER A 188 11.96 11.58 10.15
C SER A 188 11.87 11.82 11.67
N GLU A 189 10.67 11.85 12.24
CA GLU A 189 10.43 12.27 13.62
C GLU A 189 10.31 11.11 14.62
N VAL A 190 10.22 11.45 15.91
CA VAL A 190 10.21 10.51 17.05
C VAL A 190 9.04 9.53 16.95
N ARG A 191 9.37 8.27 17.26
CA ARG A 191 8.64 7.05 16.93
C ARG A 191 7.67 6.64 18.04
N ALA A 192 6.58 5.96 17.67
CA ALA A 192 5.88 5.11 18.62
C ALA A 192 6.81 3.97 19.05
N LYS A 193 6.93 3.68 20.36
CA LYS A 193 7.63 2.47 20.80
C LYS A 193 6.79 1.26 20.37
N ARG A 194 7.33 0.39 19.50
CA ARG A 194 6.64 -0.81 19.00
C ARG A 194 6.25 -1.83 20.09
N GLU A 195 6.70 -1.64 21.32
CA GLU A 195 6.54 -2.57 22.45
C GLU A 195 5.13 -2.59 23.08
N ALA A 196 4.21 -1.72 22.64
CA ALA A 196 2.83 -1.75 23.10
C ALA A 196 1.90 -2.37 22.05
N ARG A 197 1.01 -3.27 22.47
CA ARG A 197 0.02 -3.98 21.64
C ARG A 197 -0.70 -3.11 20.59
N PHE A 198 -0.96 -1.83 20.91
CA PHE A 198 -1.65 -0.89 20.02
C PHE A 198 -0.70 -0.02 19.17
N ASN A 199 0.56 -0.44 19.00
CA ASN A 199 1.57 0.23 18.18
C ASN A 199 2.06 -0.63 17.02
N GLU A 200 1.44 -1.79 16.82
CA GLU A 200 1.67 -2.63 15.65
C GLU A 200 0.89 -2.06 14.46
N PHE A 201 1.54 -2.01 13.29
CA PHE A 201 0.89 -1.54 12.07
C PHE A 201 -0.03 -2.61 11.48
N GLU A 202 0.47 -3.85 11.43
CA GLU A 202 -0.30 -5.00 10.97
C GLU A 202 -1.10 -5.54 12.15
N ILE A 203 -2.41 -5.69 11.94
CA ILE A 203 -3.32 -6.24 12.94
C ILE A 203 -4.08 -7.41 12.34
N SER A 204 -4.45 -8.37 13.20
CA SER A 204 -5.29 -9.49 12.77
C SER A 204 -6.71 -9.05 12.45
N LYS A 205 -7.41 -9.81 11.60
CA LYS A 205 -8.83 -9.58 11.27
C LYS A 205 -9.71 -9.56 12.52
N GLU A 206 -9.34 -10.34 13.54
CA GLU A 206 -10.07 -10.48 14.80
C GLU A 206 -9.85 -9.29 15.75
N GLU A 207 -8.67 -8.66 15.69
CA GLU A 207 -8.30 -7.50 16.50
C GLU A 207 -8.73 -6.17 15.87
N ASP A 208 -8.92 -6.13 14.55
CA ASP A 208 -9.33 -4.93 13.83
C ASP A 208 -10.60 -4.30 14.42
N MET A 209 -10.63 -2.97 14.56
CA MET A 209 -11.81 -2.26 15.04
C MET A 209 -13.05 -2.46 14.16
N TYR A 210 -12.85 -2.83 12.90
CA TYR A 210 -13.88 -3.18 11.93
C TYR A 210 -14.16 -4.70 11.86
N ALA A 211 -13.58 -5.51 12.76
CA ALA A 211 -13.82 -6.95 12.85
C ALA A 211 -15.32 -7.35 12.80
N PRO A 212 -16.28 -6.61 13.41
CA PRO A 212 -17.71 -6.93 13.27
C PRO A 212 -18.21 -6.99 11.83
N PHE A 213 -17.63 -6.20 10.92
CA PHE A 213 -17.97 -6.17 9.49
C PHE A 213 -17.23 -7.25 8.69
N LEU A 214 -16.18 -7.85 9.25
CA LEU A 214 -15.35 -8.88 8.60
C LEU A 214 -15.82 -10.31 8.92
N LYS A 215 -17.03 -10.48 9.46
CA LYS A 215 -17.62 -11.78 9.86
C LYS A 215 -18.31 -12.57 8.73
N ALA A 216 -18.13 -12.18 7.47
CA ALA A 216 -18.63 -12.94 6.33
C ALA A 216 -17.94 -14.32 6.22
N ASN A 217 -18.47 -15.21 5.38
CA ASN A 217 -17.91 -16.56 5.17
C ASN A 217 -16.63 -16.52 4.32
N TRP A 218 -15.59 -15.89 4.84
CA TRP A 218 -14.27 -15.81 4.20
C TRP A 218 -13.67 -17.21 4.05
N LYS A 219 -13.29 -17.56 2.82
CA LYS A 219 -12.50 -18.75 2.53
C LYS A 219 -11.02 -18.40 2.65
N ARG A 220 -10.25 -19.22 3.37
CA ARG A 220 -8.80 -19.07 3.47
C ARG A 220 -8.12 -19.84 2.35
N ASN A 221 -7.21 -19.20 1.63
CA ASN A 221 -6.34 -19.92 0.72
C ASN A 221 -5.21 -20.58 1.53
N LYS A 222 -4.85 -21.82 1.17
CA LYS A 222 -3.82 -22.60 1.88
C LYS A 222 -2.42 -22.30 1.35
#